data_AF-A0A5J6GQ45-F1
#
_entry.id   AF-A0A5J6GQ45-F1
#
_cell.length_a   1.000
_cell.length_b   1.000
_cell.length_c   1.000
_cell.angle_alpha   90.00
_cell.angle_beta   90.00
_cell.angle_gamma   90.00
#
_symmetry.space_group_name_H-M   'P 1'
#
loop_
_entity.id
_entity.type
_entity.pdbx_description
1 polymer ?
#
loop_
_entity_poly.entity_id
_entity_poly.type
_entity_poly.pdbx_seq_one_letter_code
_entity_poly.pdbx_strand_id
1 'polypeptide(L)'
;MSGHTSATEAGGGAAAAVSGDPRAGAPGTGHGGPRAGGDHRAGGDPRTDGDPRVDGDPRVGWSATAAHAPVLRQRRDGILPTVAAALSVRGQTTLTCTAGRGEEPPALHPLVQDFLDALASGQRERFTGRCAEAILISRHLTAADASRSKRASRKPMTNGEARKALKHAKLTTRRIREDGDPLHGGFARPCRSCTALTSHFGVRVVDPTASEA
;
A
#
# COMPACT_ATOMS: atom_id res chain seq x y z
N MET A 1 -53.59 -2.49 33.55
CA MET A 1 -54.09 -1.13 33.83
C MET A 1 -52.89 -0.19 33.84
N SER A 2 -52.96 0.82 32.95
CA SER A 2 -52.22 2.10 32.88
C SER A 2 -50.72 2.09 33.20
N GLY A 3 -49.77 2.29 32.27
CA GLY A 3 -49.77 3.20 31.12
C GLY A 3 -49.30 4.59 31.55
N HIS A 4 -48.07 4.97 31.19
CA HIS A 4 -47.64 6.35 30.96
C HIS A 4 -46.54 6.36 29.90
N THR A 5 -46.92 6.86 28.74
CA THR A 5 -46.07 7.37 27.66
C THR A 5 -45.52 8.75 28.02
N SER A 6 -44.34 9.11 27.51
CA SER A 6 -44.06 10.44 26.95
C SER A 6 -42.77 10.43 26.12
N ALA A 7 -42.90 10.90 24.89
CA ALA A 7 -41.84 11.27 23.96
C ALA A 7 -41.32 12.69 24.25
N THR A 8 -40.21 13.10 23.60
CA THR A 8 -40.04 14.40 22.89
C THR A 8 -38.59 14.60 22.41
N GLU A 9 -38.45 14.67 21.07
CA GLU A 9 -37.70 15.64 20.22
C GLU A 9 -36.22 15.97 20.51
N ALA A 10 -35.26 15.80 19.59
CA ALA A 10 -34.99 16.42 18.28
C ALA A 10 -34.28 17.79 18.33
N GLY A 11 -33.18 17.90 17.56
CA GLY A 11 -32.40 19.12 17.28
C GLY A 11 -30.88 18.90 17.51
N GLY A 12 -29.95 19.05 16.56
CA GLY A 12 -29.98 19.64 15.23
C GLY A 12 -28.98 20.79 15.11
N GLY A 13 -27.83 20.54 14.47
CA GLY A 13 -27.13 21.51 13.62
C GLY A 13 -25.96 22.33 14.21
N ALA A 14 -24.79 22.24 13.55
CA ALA A 14 -24.10 23.40 12.97
C ALA A 14 -22.89 22.94 12.12
N ALA A 15 -23.10 22.85 10.80
CA ALA A 15 -22.04 22.87 9.80
C ALA A 15 -21.92 24.31 9.29
N ALA A 16 -20.70 24.86 9.33
CA ALA A 16 -20.42 26.23 8.92
C ALA A 16 -20.09 26.32 7.42
N ALA A 17 -20.79 27.26 6.80
CA ALA A 17 -20.73 27.84 5.46
C ALA A 17 -19.40 27.81 4.68
N VAL A 18 -19.53 27.56 3.37
CA VAL A 18 -18.73 28.21 2.32
C VAL A 18 -19.69 28.89 1.35
N SER A 19 -19.49 30.20 1.16
CA SER A 19 -20.28 31.07 0.30
C SER A 19 -19.48 31.42 -0.95
N GLY A 20 -20.15 31.47 -2.11
CA GLY A 20 -19.90 32.47 -3.15
C GLY A 20 -19.37 31.98 -4.52
N ASP A 21 -20.27 31.93 -5.49
CA ASP A 21 -20.03 32.13 -6.94
C ASP A 21 -20.84 33.39 -7.32
N PRO A 22 -20.35 34.32 -8.18
CA PRO A 22 -20.83 34.30 -9.57
C PRO A 22 -19.87 34.86 -10.66
N ARG A 23 -19.88 34.20 -11.83
CA ARG A 23 -19.91 34.69 -13.24
C ARG A 23 -19.43 36.12 -13.59
N ALA A 24 -18.58 36.23 -14.65
CA ALA A 24 -18.88 36.84 -15.97
C ALA A 24 -17.60 37.27 -16.75
N GLY A 25 -17.56 37.06 -18.09
CA GLY A 25 -16.67 37.81 -18.99
C GLY A 25 -16.12 37.07 -20.23
N ALA A 26 -16.85 37.14 -21.34
CA ALA A 26 -16.34 37.13 -22.73
C ALA A 26 -17.01 38.34 -23.45
N PRO A 27 -16.63 38.83 -24.66
CA PRO A 27 -15.78 38.24 -25.72
C PRO A 27 -14.80 39.23 -26.41
N GLY A 28 -14.03 38.77 -27.40
CA GLY A 28 -13.20 39.64 -28.25
C GLY A 28 -12.88 39.01 -29.61
N THR A 29 -13.69 39.35 -30.61
CA THR A 29 -13.58 39.00 -32.04
C THR A 29 -12.50 39.86 -32.72
N GLY A 30 -11.71 39.28 -33.63
CA GLY A 30 -10.80 40.02 -34.50
C GLY A 30 -10.55 39.29 -35.82
N HIS A 31 -11.25 39.71 -36.87
CA HIS A 31 -11.05 39.32 -38.27
C HIS A 31 -9.82 40.03 -38.88
N GLY A 32 -9.13 39.36 -39.80
CA GLY A 32 -8.23 40.03 -40.76
C GLY A 32 -7.29 39.08 -41.50
N GLY A 33 -7.68 38.60 -42.69
CA GLY A 33 -6.73 38.20 -43.74
C GLY A 33 -6.13 39.43 -44.44
N PRO A 34 -5.12 39.30 -45.33
CA PRO A 34 -5.33 38.60 -46.61
C PRO A 34 -4.13 37.77 -47.13
N ARG A 35 -4.35 37.17 -48.31
CA ARG A 35 -3.50 36.23 -49.07
C ARG A 35 -2.47 36.96 -49.96
N ALA A 36 -1.30 36.32 -50.14
CA ALA A 36 -0.46 36.28 -51.36
C ALA A 36 0.53 35.11 -51.15
N GLY A 37 0.74 34.12 -52.02
CA GLY A 37 0.95 34.19 -53.46
C GLY A 37 2.46 34.24 -53.71
N GLY A 38 3.13 33.10 -53.99
CA GLY A 38 4.58 33.05 -54.21
C GLY A 38 5.18 31.64 -54.34
N ASP A 39 4.82 30.96 -55.43
CA ASP A 39 5.65 30.19 -56.38
C ASP A 39 6.92 29.42 -55.92
N HIS A 40 6.96 28.19 -56.41
CA HIS A 40 8.03 27.20 -56.31
C HIS A 40 9.39 27.70 -56.87
N ARG A 41 10.46 27.49 -56.09
CA ARG A 41 11.80 27.25 -56.66
C ARG A 41 12.52 26.14 -55.91
N ALA A 42 12.92 25.12 -56.68
CA ALA A 42 13.77 24.04 -56.27
C ALA A 42 15.15 24.57 -55.83
N GLY A 43 15.56 24.16 -54.64
CA GLY A 43 16.96 24.10 -54.20
C GLY A 43 17.14 22.74 -53.55
N GLY A 44 17.74 21.80 -54.27
CA GLY A 44 18.12 20.52 -53.70
C GLY A 44 19.27 20.72 -52.74
N ASP A 45 19.09 20.30 -51.49
CA ASP A 45 20.19 20.05 -50.56
C ASP A 45 20.52 18.56 -50.60
N PRO A 46 21.64 18.14 -51.23
CA PRO A 46 22.11 16.77 -51.15
C PRO A 46 22.97 16.65 -49.90
N ARG A 47 22.36 16.28 -48.77
CA ARG A 47 23.09 15.69 -47.64
C ARG A 47 22.29 14.55 -47.04
N THR A 48 22.30 13.43 -47.75
CA THR A 48 22.31 12.12 -47.11
C THR A 48 23.65 11.97 -46.40
N ASP A 49 23.76 12.56 -45.21
CA ASP A 49 24.80 12.19 -44.25
C ASP A 49 24.07 11.89 -42.95
N GLY A 50 24.01 10.60 -42.62
CA GLY A 50 23.43 10.12 -41.37
C GLY A 50 24.07 10.84 -40.20
N ASP A 51 23.23 11.38 -39.31
CA ASP A 51 23.69 11.99 -38.07
C ASP A 51 24.41 10.92 -37.23
N PRO A 52 25.72 11.06 -36.97
CA PRO A 52 26.50 10.05 -36.26
C PRO A 52 26.21 10.05 -34.74
N ARG A 53 25.31 10.93 -34.25
CA ARG A 53 24.93 10.98 -32.83
C ARG A 53 23.99 9.86 -32.39
N VAL A 54 23.51 9.02 -33.32
CA VAL A 54 22.73 7.82 -32.99
C VAL A 54 23.61 6.74 -32.32
N ASP A 55 24.93 6.88 -32.37
CA ASP A 55 25.91 5.93 -31.82
C ASP A 55 26.14 6.05 -30.30
N GLY A 56 25.58 7.08 -29.64
CA GLY A 56 25.93 7.43 -28.26
C GLY A 56 24.91 7.07 -27.17
N ASP A 57 23.63 6.85 -27.51
CA ASP A 57 22.61 6.51 -26.50
C ASP A 57 22.40 4.99 -26.45
N PRO A 58 22.92 4.30 -25.41
CA PRO A 58 22.79 2.84 -25.28
C PRO A 58 21.32 2.37 -25.22
N ARG A 59 20.36 3.29 -25.06
CA ARG A 59 18.92 2.97 -25.03
C ARG A 59 18.28 2.87 -26.42
N VAL A 60 18.95 3.31 -27.49
CA VAL A 60 18.41 3.25 -28.87
C VAL A 60 18.20 1.80 -29.34
N GLY A 61 19.01 0.86 -28.86
CA GLY A 61 18.87 -0.58 -29.15
C GLY A 61 17.80 -1.31 -28.31
N TRP A 62 17.35 -0.75 -27.18
CA TRP A 62 16.39 -1.42 -26.28
C TRP A 62 14.97 -1.48 -26.85
N SER A 63 14.60 -0.51 -27.69
CA SER A 63 13.26 -0.44 -28.29
C SER A 63 13.15 -1.16 -29.65
N ALA A 64 14.29 -1.51 -30.27
CA ALA A 64 14.34 -2.09 -31.61
C ALA A 64 13.96 -3.58 -31.66
N THR A 65 14.06 -4.27 -30.53
CA THR A 65 13.53 -5.63 -30.42
C THR A 65 12.09 -5.53 -29.93
N ALA A 66 11.12 -5.72 -30.83
CA ALA A 66 9.73 -5.92 -30.44
C ALA A 66 9.63 -7.24 -29.65
N ALA A 67 9.97 -7.19 -28.36
CA ALA A 67 9.80 -8.31 -27.46
C ALA A 67 8.30 -8.67 -27.47
N HIS A 68 7.98 -9.89 -27.88
CA HIS A 68 6.60 -10.36 -27.87
C HIS A 68 6.09 -10.28 -26.43
N ALA A 69 5.07 -9.45 -26.22
CA ALA A 69 4.44 -9.37 -24.91
C ALA A 69 3.95 -10.79 -24.54
N PRO A 70 4.35 -11.33 -23.38
CA PRO A 70 3.97 -12.68 -23.00
C PRO A 70 2.44 -12.77 -22.99
N VAL A 71 1.91 -13.83 -23.61
CA VAL A 71 0.47 -14.06 -23.70
C VAL A 71 -0.08 -14.22 -22.28
N LEU A 72 -1.00 -13.33 -21.90
CA LEU A 72 -1.66 -13.37 -20.61
C LEU A 72 -2.62 -14.57 -20.57
N ARG A 73 -2.12 -15.72 -20.06
CA ARG A 73 -2.91 -16.97 -19.99
C ARG A 73 -4.12 -16.85 -19.04
N GLN A 74 -3.97 -16.06 -17.99
CA GLN A 74 -5.03 -15.70 -17.06
C GLN A 74 -4.94 -14.22 -16.72
N ARG A 75 -6.08 -13.51 -16.77
CA ARG A 75 -6.19 -12.23 -16.06
C ARG A 75 -6.14 -12.56 -14.58
N ARG A 76 -5.09 -12.10 -13.89
CA ARG A 76 -5.21 -11.96 -12.45
C ARG A 76 -6.28 -10.91 -12.24
N ASP A 77 -7.35 -11.29 -11.55
CA ASP A 77 -8.23 -10.29 -10.97
C ASP A 77 -7.38 -9.57 -9.95
N GLY A 78 -6.72 -8.51 -10.38
CA GLY A 78 -5.80 -7.71 -9.58
C GLY A 78 -6.48 -7.06 -8.37
N ILE A 79 -7.71 -7.48 -8.04
CA ILE A 79 -8.59 -7.16 -6.93
C ILE A 79 -8.29 -8.02 -5.68
N LEU A 80 -7.78 -9.25 -5.83
CA LEU A 80 -7.49 -10.11 -4.67
C LEU A 80 -6.17 -9.73 -3.98
N PRO A 81 -6.14 -9.53 -2.64
CA PRO A 81 -4.88 -9.31 -1.92
C PRO A 81 -3.95 -10.51 -2.11
N THR A 82 -2.64 -10.32 -2.04
CA THR A 82 -1.68 -11.38 -2.33
C THR A 82 -1.51 -12.40 -1.19
N VAL A 83 -1.74 -11.96 0.05
CA VAL A 83 -1.52 -12.74 1.29
C VAL A 83 -2.56 -12.34 2.35
N ALA A 84 -3.01 -13.32 3.13
CA ALA A 84 -3.65 -13.14 4.44
C ALA A 84 -2.73 -13.64 5.55
N ALA A 85 -2.84 -13.02 6.73
CA ALA A 85 -2.11 -13.41 7.93
C ALA A 85 -3.05 -13.62 9.12
N ALA A 86 -2.60 -14.46 10.05
CA ALA A 86 -3.19 -14.64 11.37
C ALA A 86 -2.11 -14.55 12.44
N LEU A 87 -2.36 -13.72 13.46
CA LEU A 87 -1.51 -13.54 14.64
C LEU A 87 -2.28 -14.02 15.86
N SER A 88 -1.70 -15.00 16.56
CA SER A 88 -2.22 -15.50 17.83
C SER A 88 -1.23 -15.19 18.95
N VAL A 89 -1.73 -14.67 20.05
CA VAL A 89 -0.97 -14.43 21.28
C VAL A 89 -1.65 -15.21 22.38
N ARG A 90 -0.87 -15.93 23.20
CA ARG A 90 -1.42 -16.81 24.24
C ARG A 90 -2.35 -16.03 25.18
N GLY A 91 -3.60 -16.46 25.27
CA GLY A 91 -4.61 -15.84 26.13
C GLY A 91 -5.33 -14.64 25.50
N GLN A 92 -5.18 -14.43 24.19
CA GLN A 92 -5.85 -13.36 23.46
C GLN A 92 -6.53 -13.89 22.19
N THR A 93 -7.51 -13.14 21.70
CA THR A 93 -8.21 -13.45 20.45
C THR A 93 -7.26 -13.36 19.27
N THR A 94 -7.28 -14.38 18.40
CA THR A 94 -6.50 -14.39 17.16
C THR A 94 -6.94 -13.23 16.26
N LEU A 95 -5.98 -12.42 15.84
CA LEU A 95 -6.19 -11.34 14.89
C LEU A 95 -5.90 -11.84 13.48
N THR A 96 -6.75 -11.51 12.51
CA THR A 96 -6.57 -11.86 11.10
C THR A 96 -6.71 -10.62 10.22
N CYS A 97 -5.89 -10.53 9.17
CA CYS A 97 -6.08 -9.50 8.15
C CYS A 97 -5.45 -9.90 6.82
N THR A 98 -5.78 -9.15 5.77
CA THR A 98 -5.11 -9.17 4.47
C THR A 98 -4.13 -8.01 4.38
N ALA A 99 -3.22 -8.06 3.40
CA ALA A 99 -2.30 -6.95 3.12
C ALA A 99 -3.07 -5.68 2.73
N GLY A 100 -2.57 -4.52 3.16
CA GLY A 100 -3.12 -3.21 2.82
C GLY A 100 -3.01 -2.93 1.32
N ARG A 101 -4.10 -2.46 0.72
CA ARG A 101 -4.24 -2.29 -0.74
C ARG A 101 -4.53 -0.86 -1.19
N GLY A 102 -4.85 0.04 -0.26
CA GLY A 102 -5.06 1.46 -0.55
C GLY A 102 -3.74 2.18 -0.83
N GLU A 103 -3.84 3.36 -1.41
CA GLU A 103 -2.71 4.28 -1.60
C GLU A 103 -2.25 4.88 -0.25
N GLU A 104 -3.19 5.12 0.67
CA GLU A 104 -2.88 5.60 2.01
C GLU A 104 -2.11 4.53 2.81
N PRO A 105 -0.95 4.85 3.39
CA PRO A 105 -0.25 3.94 4.28
C PRO A 105 -1.11 3.57 5.50
N PRO A 106 -1.10 2.30 5.95
CA PRO A 106 -1.80 1.95 7.18
C PRO A 106 -1.20 2.70 8.36
N ALA A 107 -2.03 3.19 9.27
CA ALA A 107 -1.55 3.77 10.53
C ALA A 107 -0.90 2.67 11.39
N LEU A 108 0.44 2.66 11.40
CA LEU A 108 1.23 1.71 12.18
C LEU A 108 1.55 2.26 13.57
N HIS A 109 1.69 1.35 14.54
CA HIS A 109 2.18 1.68 15.87
C HIS A 109 3.59 2.29 15.77
N PRO A 110 3.92 3.35 16.54
CA PRO A 110 5.20 4.05 16.42
C PRO A 110 6.44 3.13 16.45
N LEU A 111 6.50 2.17 17.39
CA LEU A 111 7.61 1.21 17.45
C LEU A 111 7.76 0.33 16.20
N VAL A 112 6.66 0.02 15.51
CA VAL A 112 6.72 -0.74 14.24
C VAL A 112 7.19 0.19 13.13
N GLN A 113 6.66 1.41 13.07
CA GLN A 113 7.06 2.42 12.10
C GLN A 113 8.56 2.73 12.21
N ASP A 114 9.04 3.06 13.41
CA ASP A 114 10.45 3.35 13.69
C ASP A 114 11.38 2.20 13.28
N PHE A 115 10.96 0.95 13.53
CA PHE A 115 11.73 -0.22 13.13
C PHE A 115 11.82 -0.33 11.61
N LEU A 116 10.70 -0.15 10.90
CA LEU A 116 10.65 -0.26 9.45
C LEU A 116 11.44 0.87 8.77
N ASP A 117 11.38 2.08 9.31
CA ASP A 117 12.13 3.24 8.82
C ASP A 117 13.64 3.07 9.04
N ALA A 118 14.05 2.37 10.10
CA ALA A 118 15.45 2.08 10.40
C ALA A 118 16.03 0.88 9.63
N LEU A 119 15.24 0.14 8.83
CA LEU A 119 15.75 -1.01 8.09
C LEU A 119 16.87 -0.62 7.11
N ALA A 120 17.91 -1.43 6.99
CA ALA A 120 18.91 -1.27 5.92
C ALA A 120 18.30 -1.58 4.55
N SER A 121 18.86 -1.00 3.47
CA SER A 121 18.35 -1.18 2.09
C SER A 121 18.18 -2.66 1.69
N GLY A 122 19.08 -3.55 2.11
CA GLY A 122 19.00 -4.98 1.82
C GLY A 122 17.84 -5.72 2.50
N GLN A 123 17.20 -5.13 3.51
CA GLN A 123 16.04 -5.68 4.21
C GLN A 123 14.74 -4.95 3.84
N ARG A 124 14.80 -3.86 3.09
CA ARG A 124 13.62 -3.10 2.66
C ARG A 124 12.97 -3.74 1.44
N GLU A 125 11.65 -3.77 1.47
CA GLU A 125 10.82 -4.21 0.35
C GLU A 125 9.95 -3.05 -0.14
N ARG A 126 9.57 -3.03 -1.42
CA ARG A 126 8.80 -1.90 -2.00
C ARG A 126 7.44 -1.64 -1.35
N PHE A 127 6.88 -2.64 -0.68
CA PHE A 127 5.58 -2.60 0.01
C PHE A 127 5.73 -2.66 1.53
N THR A 128 6.88 -2.22 2.07
CA THR A 128 7.14 -2.19 3.51
C THR A 128 6.02 -1.43 4.25
N GLY A 129 5.60 -1.97 5.39
CA GLY A 129 4.51 -1.42 6.21
C GLY A 129 3.09 -1.81 5.78
N ARG A 130 2.87 -2.23 4.53
CA ARG A 130 1.54 -2.66 4.03
C ARG A 130 1.28 -4.16 4.17
N CYS A 131 2.31 -4.91 4.58
CA CYS A 131 2.22 -6.36 4.79
C CYS A 131 1.21 -6.68 5.91
N ALA A 132 0.46 -7.77 5.75
CA ALA A 132 -0.52 -8.20 6.75
C ALA A 132 0.14 -8.44 8.13
N GLU A 133 1.37 -8.96 8.11
CA GLU A 133 2.22 -9.20 9.27
C GLU A 133 2.47 -7.93 10.08
N ALA A 134 2.92 -6.86 9.41
CA ALA A 134 3.20 -5.57 10.04
C ALA A 134 1.93 -4.94 10.62
N ILE A 135 0.81 -5.04 9.89
CA ILE A 135 -0.49 -4.53 10.32
C ILE A 135 -0.98 -5.26 11.58
N LEU A 136 -0.87 -6.60 11.63
CA LEU A 136 -1.30 -7.38 12.80
C LEU A 136 -0.44 -7.11 14.04
N ILE A 137 0.89 -7.07 13.87
CA ILE A 137 1.82 -6.74 14.97
C ILE A 137 1.52 -5.33 15.49
N SER A 138 1.35 -4.37 14.58
CA SER A 138 0.96 -3.00 14.92
C SER A 138 -0.33 -2.93 15.72
N ARG A 139 -1.41 -3.55 15.21
CA ARG A 139 -2.73 -3.56 15.88
C ARG A 139 -2.65 -4.16 17.29
N HIS A 140 -1.91 -5.26 17.42
CA HIS A 140 -1.69 -5.89 18.71
C HIS A 140 -0.94 -4.99 19.69
N LEU A 141 0.14 -4.33 19.24
CA LEU A 141 0.89 -3.39 20.06
C LEU A 141 0.05 -2.17 20.45
N THR A 142 -0.74 -1.60 19.54
CA THR A 142 -1.67 -0.51 19.84
C THR A 142 -2.70 -0.91 20.89
N ALA A 143 -3.27 -2.12 20.80
CA ALA A 143 -4.20 -2.63 21.80
C ALA A 143 -3.51 -2.85 23.16
N ALA A 144 -2.30 -3.42 23.15
CA ALA A 144 -1.50 -3.59 24.36
C ALA A 144 -1.13 -2.26 25.01
N ASP A 145 -0.77 -1.25 24.20
CA ASP A 145 -0.45 0.10 24.64
C ASP A 145 -1.67 0.78 25.31
N ALA A 146 -2.83 0.70 24.66
CA ALA A 146 -4.09 1.21 25.20
C ALA A 146 -4.52 0.53 26.52
N SER A 147 -4.12 -0.73 26.73
CA SER A 147 -4.40 -1.48 27.96
C SER A 147 -3.45 -1.17 29.13
N ARG A 148 -2.40 -0.37 28.92
CA ARG A 148 -1.43 -0.03 29.98
C ARG A 148 -2.07 0.86 31.05
N SER A 149 -1.55 0.76 32.27
CA SER A 149 -2.04 1.57 33.39
C SER A 149 -1.85 3.08 33.12
N LYS A 150 -2.68 3.94 33.74
CA LYS A 150 -2.59 5.41 33.62
C LYS A 150 -1.20 5.99 33.90
N ARG A 151 -0.39 5.32 34.74
CA ARG A 151 1.00 5.74 35.01
C ARG A 151 1.94 5.34 33.88
N ALA A 152 1.79 4.12 33.37
CA ALA A 152 2.63 3.58 32.30
C ALA A 152 2.34 4.27 30.96
N SER A 153 1.07 4.55 30.66
CA SER A 153 0.64 5.20 29.41
C SER A 153 1.13 6.65 29.26
N ARG A 154 1.64 7.28 30.33
CA ARG A 154 2.28 8.61 30.25
C ARG A 154 3.59 8.60 29.46
N LYS A 155 4.23 7.45 29.32
CA LYS A 155 5.47 7.28 28.56
C LYS A 155 5.18 6.44 27.32
N PRO A 156 5.80 6.75 26.17
CA PRO A 156 5.73 5.89 24.99
C PRO A 156 6.11 4.45 25.34
N MET A 157 5.43 3.50 24.72
CA MET A 157 5.74 2.07 24.88
C MET A 157 7.19 1.81 24.47
N THR A 158 7.91 1.02 25.26
CA THR A 158 9.30 0.65 24.99
C THR A 158 9.39 -0.66 24.19
N ASN A 159 10.53 -0.90 23.53
CA ASN A 159 10.78 -2.18 22.84
C ASN A 159 10.69 -3.39 23.78
N GLY A 160 11.08 -3.25 25.05
CA GLY A 160 10.97 -4.33 26.06
C GLY A 160 9.51 -4.66 26.39
N GLU A 161 8.67 -3.64 26.56
CA GLU A 161 7.23 -3.81 26.74
C GLU A 161 6.58 -4.44 25.50
N ALA A 162 6.99 -4.03 24.30
CA ALA A 162 6.48 -4.59 23.05
C ALA A 162 6.80 -6.08 22.91
N ARG A 163 8.04 -6.49 23.20
CA ARG A 163 8.43 -7.92 23.23
C ARG A 163 7.66 -8.70 24.29
N LYS A 164 7.39 -8.09 25.45
CA LYS A 164 6.57 -8.71 26.50
C LYS A 164 5.12 -8.88 26.04
N ALA A 165 4.55 -7.90 25.35
CA ALA A 165 3.19 -7.96 24.81
C ALA A 165 3.05 -9.04 23.72
N LEU A 166 4.11 -9.30 22.95
CA LEU A 166 4.17 -10.32 21.90
C LEU A 166 4.75 -11.66 22.38
N LYS A 167 4.89 -11.85 23.69
CA LYS A 167 5.50 -13.07 24.23
C LYS A 167 4.67 -14.30 23.84
N HIS A 168 5.33 -15.29 23.27
CA HIS A 168 4.70 -16.51 22.72
C HIS A 168 3.72 -16.25 21.57
N ALA A 169 3.85 -15.11 20.88
CA ALA A 169 3.08 -14.84 19.68
C ALA A 169 3.48 -15.82 18.55
N LYS A 170 2.47 -16.34 17.86
CA LYS A 170 2.62 -17.15 16.64
C LYS A 170 1.93 -16.43 15.48
N LEU A 171 2.64 -16.31 14.36
CA LEU A 171 2.17 -15.69 13.13
C LEU A 171 2.18 -16.73 12.01
N THR A 172 1.10 -16.83 11.25
CA THR A 172 1.04 -17.62 10.02
C THR A 172 0.49 -16.77 8.89
N THR A 173 0.90 -17.09 7.67
CA THR A 173 0.59 -16.35 6.45
C THR A 173 0.23 -17.32 5.34
N ARG A 174 -0.84 -17.04 4.59
CA ARG A 174 -1.32 -17.87 3.48
C ARG A 174 -1.46 -17.04 2.21
N ARG A 175 -1.14 -17.66 1.07
CA ARG A 175 -1.34 -17.05 -0.25
C ARG A 175 -2.83 -16.99 -0.56
N ILE A 176 -3.28 -15.85 -1.04
CA ILE A 176 -4.60 -15.71 -1.69
C ILE A 176 -4.34 -15.63 -3.19
N ARG A 177 -5.01 -16.49 -3.94
CA ARG A 177 -4.94 -16.63 -5.40
C ARG A 177 -6.35 -16.84 -5.96
N GLU A 178 -6.48 -16.79 -7.27
CA GLU A 178 -7.74 -17.09 -7.95
C GLU A 178 -8.19 -18.54 -7.71
N ASP A 179 -9.47 -18.80 -7.89
CA ASP A 179 -10.01 -20.15 -7.78
C ASP A 179 -9.33 -21.08 -8.80
N GLY A 180 -8.90 -22.25 -8.32
CA GLY A 180 -8.17 -23.23 -9.13
C GLY A 180 -6.66 -23.03 -9.18
N ASP A 181 -6.09 -21.96 -8.62
CA ASP A 181 -4.62 -21.86 -8.46
C ASP A 181 -4.14 -22.84 -7.37
N PRO A 182 -3.25 -23.81 -7.70
CA PRO A 182 -2.79 -24.81 -6.75
C PRO A 182 -1.98 -24.22 -5.58
N LEU A 183 -1.49 -22.99 -5.69
CA LEU A 183 -0.78 -22.28 -4.62
C LEU A 183 -1.72 -21.52 -3.68
N HIS A 184 -3.02 -21.44 -3.98
CA HIS A 184 -4.01 -20.84 -3.09
C HIS A 184 -3.99 -21.53 -1.73
N GLY A 185 -4.08 -20.76 -0.64
CA GLY A 185 -4.12 -21.28 0.72
C GLY A 185 -2.78 -21.83 1.22
N GLY A 186 -1.77 -22.04 0.36
CA GLY A 186 -0.45 -22.49 0.77
C GLY A 186 0.28 -21.45 1.64
N PHE A 187 1.19 -21.92 2.51
CA PHE A 187 1.97 -21.05 3.37
C PHE A 187 2.82 -20.06 2.56
N ALA A 188 2.69 -18.78 2.89
CA ALA A 188 3.47 -17.69 2.30
C ALA A 188 4.56 -17.29 3.29
N ARG A 189 5.84 -17.41 2.94
CA ARG A 189 6.91 -16.88 3.80
C ARG A 189 6.77 -15.36 3.93
N PRO A 190 6.96 -14.78 5.13
CA PRO A 190 7.00 -13.33 5.29
C PRO A 190 8.07 -12.70 4.40
N CYS A 191 7.83 -11.46 3.96
CA CYS A 191 8.83 -10.73 3.17
C CYS A 191 10.09 -10.43 4.01
N ARG A 192 11.16 -9.93 3.37
CA ARG A 192 12.43 -9.59 4.05
C ARG A 192 12.22 -8.64 5.24
N SER A 193 11.52 -7.52 5.01
CA SER A 193 11.19 -6.55 6.07
C SER A 193 10.43 -7.18 7.23
N CYS A 194 9.43 -8.02 6.93
CA CYS A 194 8.59 -8.64 7.94
C CYS A 194 9.31 -9.77 8.68
N THR A 195 10.23 -10.49 8.03
CA THR A 195 11.09 -11.49 8.67
C THR A 195 12.00 -10.83 9.71
N ALA A 196 12.57 -9.67 9.37
CA ALA A 196 13.35 -8.87 10.33
C ALA A 196 12.45 -8.36 11.48
N LEU A 197 11.25 -7.86 11.17
CA LEU A 197 10.29 -7.36 12.15
C LEU A 197 9.85 -8.44 13.16
N THR A 198 9.46 -9.63 12.67
CA THR A 198 9.05 -10.74 13.55
C THR A 198 10.19 -11.19 14.43
N SER A 199 11.43 -11.22 13.90
CA SER A 199 12.62 -11.56 14.67
C SER A 199 12.91 -10.53 15.76
N HIS A 200 12.81 -9.24 15.45
CA HIS A 200 13.04 -8.15 16.40
C HIS A 200 12.09 -8.18 17.60
N PHE A 201 10.81 -8.47 17.35
CA PHE A 201 9.78 -8.52 18.40
C PHE A 201 9.61 -9.92 19.03
N GLY A 202 10.32 -10.94 18.55
CA GLY A 202 10.24 -12.30 19.09
C GLY A 202 8.96 -13.06 18.72
N VAL A 203 8.34 -12.72 17.58
CA VAL A 203 7.14 -13.39 17.05
C VAL A 203 7.58 -14.63 16.26
N ARG A 204 7.03 -15.79 16.61
CA ARG A 204 7.35 -17.04 15.90
C ARG A 204 6.51 -17.17 14.63
N VAL A 205 7.15 -17.28 13.47
CA VAL A 205 6.47 -17.62 12.23
C VAL A 205 6.22 -19.13 12.21
N VAL A 206 4.99 -19.55 11.92
CA VAL A 206 4.58 -20.96 11.89
C VAL A 206 4.06 -21.27 10.48
N ASP A 207 4.60 -22.33 9.89
CA ASP A 207 4.02 -22.97 8.72
C ASP A 207 3.07 -24.09 9.21
N PRO A 208 1.74 -23.94 9.08
CA PRO A 208 0.79 -24.93 9.56
C PRO A 208 0.76 -26.21 8.71
N THR A 209 1.46 -26.22 7.56
CA THR A 209 1.55 -27.39 6.68
C THR A 209 2.82 -28.20 6.91
N ALA A 210 3.82 -27.62 7.58
CA ALA A 210 4.92 -28.37 8.13
C ALA A 210 4.39 -29.12 9.38
N SER A 211 4.16 -30.43 9.27
CA SER A 211 3.95 -31.26 10.45
C SER A 211 5.11 -31.04 11.43
N GLU A 212 4.79 -30.84 12.72
CA GLU A 212 5.77 -30.91 13.79
C GLU A 212 6.46 -32.29 13.70
N ALA A 213 7.72 -32.29 13.30
CA ALA A 213 8.63 -33.43 13.42
C ALA A 213 9.44 -33.29 14.72
#